data_AF-A0A2G1QHT1-F1
#
_entry.id   AF-A0A2G1QHT1-F1
#
_cell.length_a   1.000
_cell.length_b   1.000
_cell.length_c   1.000
_cell.angle_alpha   90.00
_cell.angle_beta   90.00
_cell.angle_gamma   90.00
#
_symmetry.space_group_name_H-M   'P 1'
#
loop_
_entity.id
_entity.type
_entity.pdbx_description
1 polymer ?
#
loop_
_entity_poly.entity_id
_entity_poly.type
_entity_poly.pdbx_seq_one_letter_code
_entity_poly.pdbx_strand_id
1 'polypeptide(L)' 'MSRLLAAIRRIPWPTLILMAALIGGAPFVPEPHLIEKARWLVEGHPFRPVDWFDIAWHSWPLLLIAIKLSGRRPGETAGD' A
#
# COMPACT_ATOMS: atom_id res chain seq x y z
N MET A 1 3.40 -17.36 -11.21
CA MET A 1 3.83 -16.17 -10.42
C MET A 1 4.45 -15.04 -11.27
N SER A 2 5.23 -15.30 -12.32
CA SER A 2 5.94 -14.27 -13.11
C SER A 2 5.03 -13.27 -13.85
N ARG A 3 3.86 -13.70 -14.36
CA ARG A 3 2.92 -12.83 -15.08
C ARG A 3 2.30 -11.72 -14.21
N LEU A 4 2.01 -12.04 -12.95
CA LEU A 4 1.40 -11.09 -12.01
C LEU A 4 2.37 -9.95 -11.65
N LEU A 5 3.61 -10.30 -11.32
CA LEU A 5 4.66 -9.31 -11.03
C LEU A 5 4.95 -8.43 -12.25
N ALA A 6 4.96 -9.02 -13.45
CA ALA A 6 5.13 -8.27 -14.69
C ALA A 6 3.96 -7.28 -14.92
N ALA A 7 2.73 -7.68 -14.61
CA ALA A 7 1.57 -6.80 -14.71
C ALA A 7 1.66 -5.60 -13.74
N ILE A 8 2.00 -5.85 -12.48
CA ILE A 8 2.14 -4.78 -11.45
C ILE A 8 3.21 -3.77 -11.86
N ARG A 9 4.34 -4.23 -12.41
CA ARG A 9 5.43 -3.34 -12.86
C ARG A 9 5.01 -2.42 -14.01
N ARG A 10 4.05 -2.84 -14.85
CA ARG A 10 3.52 -2.04 -15.98
C ARG A 10 2.56 -0.93 -15.55
N ILE A 11 2.04 -0.97 -14.32
CA ILE A 11 1.12 0.07 -13.83
C ILE A 11 1.88 1.40 -13.72
N PRO A 12 1.42 2.51 -14.31
CA PRO A 12 2.11 3.80 -14.20
C PRO A 12 2.25 4.28 -12.75
N TRP A 13 3.37 4.96 -12.45
CA TRP A 13 3.59 5.55 -11.13
C TRP A 13 2.49 6.52 -10.69
N PRO A 14 1.99 7.44 -11.55
CA PRO A 14 0.91 8.34 -11.15
C PRO A 14 -0.35 7.60 -10.70
N THR A 15 -0.69 6.49 -11.37
CA THR A 15 -1.84 5.65 -11.00
C THR A 15 -1.67 5.05 -9.62
N LEU A 16 -0.49 4.47 -9.34
CA LEU A 16 -0.21 3.88 -8.02
C LEU A 16 -0.20 4.93 -6.90
N ILE A 17 0.43 6.08 -7.15
CA ILE A 17 0.49 7.19 -6.19
C ILE A 17 -0.93 7.73 -5.91
N LEU A 18 -1.73 7.92 -6.95
CA LEU A 18 -3.10 8.39 -6.81
C LEU A 18 -3.96 7.39 -6.02
N MET A 19 -3.87 6.09 -6.33
CA MET A 19 -4.59 5.06 -5.56
C MET A 19 -4.12 4.99 -4.11
N ALA A 20 -2.82 5.10 -3.84
CA ALA A 20 -2.29 5.11 -2.48
C ALA A 20 -2.72 6.35 -1.71
N ALA A 21 -2.77 7.52 -2.36
CA ALA A 21 -3.30 8.73 -1.75
C ALA A 21 -4.79 8.55 -1.43
N LEU A 22 -5.61 8.23 -2.43
CA LEU A 22 -7.07 8.21 -2.29
C LEU A 22 -7.60 7.05 -1.45
N ILE A 23 -7.05 5.85 -1.61
CA ILE A 23 -7.54 4.65 -0.93
C ILE A 23 -6.64 4.33 0.26
N GLY A 24 -5.32 4.36 0.10
CA GLY A 24 -4.41 4.00 1.20
C GLY A 24 -4.38 5.02 2.34
N GLY A 25 -4.54 6.31 2.02
CA GLY A 25 -4.54 7.40 2.99
C GLY A 25 -5.90 7.75 3.59
N ALA A 26 -6.99 7.18 3.07
CA ALA A 26 -8.33 7.52 3.53
C ALA A 26 -8.71 6.84 4.86
N PRO A 27 -9.66 7.45 5.60
CA PRO A 27 -10.07 8.85 5.54
C PRO A 27 -8.95 9.76 6.05
N PHE A 28 -8.84 10.99 5.53
CA PHE A 28 -7.78 11.91 5.98
C PHE A 28 -8.11 12.63 7.29
N VAL A 29 -9.37 12.58 7.70
CA VAL A 29 -9.89 13.22 8.92
C VAL A 29 -10.90 12.26 9.57
N PRO A 30 -10.88 12.08 10.91
CA PRO A 30 -9.91 12.65 11.85
C PRO A 30 -8.50 12.07 11.68
N GLU A 31 -8.38 10.82 11.23
CA GLU A 31 -7.10 10.15 10.95
C GLU A 31 -7.26 8.99 9.95
N PRO A 32 -6.18 8.60 9.23
CA PRO A 32 -6.19 7.44 8.33
C PRO A 32 -6.51 6.12 9.03
N HIS A 33 -7.31 5.27 8.39
CA HIS A 33 -7.72 3.98 8.96
C HIS A 33 -6.52 3.09 9.30
N LEU A 34 -5.46 3.07 8.49
CA LEU A 34 -4.28 2.26 8.80
C LEU A 34 -3.61 2.69 10.11
N ILE A 35 -3.60 4.00 10.42
CA ILE A 35 -3.02 4.53 11.65
C ILE A 35 -3.94 4.24 12.84
N GLU A 36 -5.24 4.48 12.68
CA GLU A 36 -6.28 4.15 13.67
C GLU A 36 -6.19 2.67 14.08
N LYS A 37 -6.24 1.76 13.11
CA LYS A 37 -6.22 0.32 13.38
C LYS A 37 -4.88 -0.14 13.95
N ALA A 38 -3.75 0.44 13.51
CA ALA A 38 -2.45 0.13 14.11
C ALA A 38 -2.41 0.50 15.60
N ARG A 39 -2.95 1.67 15.97
CA ARG A 39 -3.05 2.08 17.37
C ARG A 39 -3.98 1.16 18.17
N TRP A 40 -5.14 0.82 17.62
CA TRP A 40 -6.09 -0.10 18.25
C TRP A 40 -5.49 -1.49 18.55
N LEU A 41 -4.64 -2.01 17.65
CA LEU A 41 -3.92 -3.26 17.87
C LEU A 41 -2.96 -3.16 19.08
N VAL A 42 -2.27 -2.03 19.22
CA VAL A 42 -1.35 -1.77 20.34
C VAL A 42 -2.11 -1.61 21.66
N GLU A 43 -3.28 -0.97 21.62
CA GLU A 43 -4.13 -0.71 22.79
C GLU A 43 -4.99 -1.92 23.20
N GLY A 44 -5.02 -2.99 22.39
CA GLY A 44 -5.80 -4.20 22.67
C GLY A 44 -7.31 -4.02 22.44
N HIS A 45 -7.71 -3.09 21.56
CA HIS A 45 -9.10 -2.92 21.18
C HIS A 45 -9.66 -4.17 20.47
N PRO A 46 -10.93 -4.54 20.71
CA PRO A 46 -11.54 -5.69 20.05
C PRO A 46 -11.78 -5.41 18.56
N PHE A 47 -11.17 -6.23 17.69
CA PHE A 47 -11.35 -6.13 16.25
C PHE A 47 -12.60 -6.87 15.79
N ARG A 48 -13.42 -6.19 14.99
CA ARG A 48 -14.55 -6.77 14.27
C ARG A 48 -14.10 -7.17 12.87
N PRO A 49 -14.85 -8.05 12.17
CA PRO A 49 -14.53 -8.42 10.78
C PRO A 49 -14.36 -7.23 9.83
N VAL A 50 -15.11 -6.14 10.06
CA VAL A 50 -14.98 -4.91 9.27
C VAL A 50 -13.63 -4.22 9.45
N ASP A 51 -13.03 -4.25 10.64
CA ASP A 51 -11.73 -3.62 10.89
C ASP A 51 -10.59 -4.34 10.14
N TRP A 52 -10.71 -5.67 10.01
CA TRP A 52 -9.79 -6.46 9.18
C TRP A 52 -9.96 -6.15 7.70
N PHE A 53 -11.20 -5.97 7.26
CA PHE A 53 -11.49 -5.52 5.91
C PHE A 53 -10.90 -4.13 5.67
N ASP A 54 -11.01 -3.19 6.62
CA ASP A 54 -10.43 -1.86 6.51
C ASP A 54 -8.91 -1.93 6.33
N ILE A 55 -8.20 -2.74 7.13
CA ILE A 55 -6.76 -2.93 6.95
C ILE A 55 -6.45 -3.47 5.54
N ALA A 56 -7.16 -4.51 5.10
CA ALA A 56 -6.94 -5.10 3.78
C ALA A 56 -7.21 -4.09 2.64
N TRP A 57 -8.31 -3.34 2.75
CA TRP A 57 -8.76 -2.36 1.76
C TRP A 57 -7.84 -1.14 1.65
N HIS A 58 -7.23 -0.71 2.74
CA HIS A 58 -6.34 0.45 2.71
C HIS A 58 -4.88 0.05 2.46
N SER A 59 -4.48 -1.21 2.74
CA SER A 59 -3.10 -1.67 2.55
C SER A 59 -2.77 -2.13 1.13
N TRP A 60 -3.73 -2.67 0.36
CA TRP A 60 -3.43 -3.21 -0.97
C TRP A 60 -2.78 -2.21 -1.96
N PRO A 61 -3.11 -0.90 -1.99
CA PRO A 61 -2.43 0.04 -2.89
C PRO A 61 -0.97 0.26 -2.48
N LEU A 62 -0.70 0.29 -1.16
CA LEU A 62 0.66 0.39 -0.61
C LEU A 62 1.47 -0.87 -0.91
N LEU A 63 0.85 -2.05 -0.84
CA LEU A 63 1.49 -3.31 -1.23
C LEU A 63 1.87 -3.31 -2.72
N LEU A 64 1.03 -2.77 -3.61
CA LEU A 64 1.38 -2.65 -5.03
C LEU A 64 2.60 -1.76 -5.25
N ILE A 65 2.70 -0.65 -4.52
CA ILE A 65 3.88 0.23 -4.54
C ILE A 65 5.11 -0.52 -4.04
N ALA A 66 5.03 -1.20 -2.89
CA ALA A 66 6.14 -1.98 -2.33
C ALA A 66 6.62 -3.08 -3.29
N ILE A 67 5.69 -3.79 -3.94
CA ILE A 67 6.01 -4.81 -4.96
C ILE A 67 6.73 -4.16 -6.15
N LYS A 68 6.26 -3.01 -6.64
CA LYS A 68 6.92 -2.30 -7.74
C LYS A 68 8.32 -1.80 -7.36
N LEU A 69 8.52 -1.34 -6.14
CA LEU A 69 9.82 -0.88 -5.61
C LEU A 69 10.82 -2.03 -5.40
N SER A 70 10.37 -3.21 -4.95
CA SER A 70 11.24 -4.37 -4.74
C SER A 70 11.92 -4.90 -6.03
N GLY A 71 11.39 -4.51 -7.20
CA GLY A 71 12.03 -4.78 -8.48
C GLY A 71 13.16 -3.78 -8.76
N ARG A 72 14.41 -4.19 -8.51
CA ARG A 72 15.62 -3.46 -8.95
C ARG A 72 15.45 -2.93 -10.38
N ARG A 73 15.80 -1.66 -10.60
CA ARG A 73 16.01 -1.09 -11.93
C ARG A 73 17.21 -1.82 -12.55
N PRO A 74 17.11 -2.45 -13.73
CA PRO A 74 18.29 -2.80 -14.50
C PRO A 74 18.88 -1.48 -15.02
N GLY A 75 19.94 -0.98 -14.39
CA GLY A 75 20.68 0.17 -14.91
C GLY A 75 21.05 1.30 -13.94
N GLU A 76 21.31 1.02 -12.66
CA GLU A 76 22.10 1.94 -11.83
C GLU A 76 23.54 1.41 -11.76
N THR A 77 24.23 1.52 -12.89
CA THR A 77 25.70 1.58 -12.93
C THR A 77 26.05 3.03 -13.25
N ALA A 78 26.61 3.73 -12.28
CA ALA A 78 27.27 5.02 -12.48
C ALA A 78 28.54 5.00 -11.60
N GLY A 79 29.77 5.09 -12.12
CA GLY A 79 30.16 5.09 -13.52
C GLY A 79 29.75 6.31 -14.34
N ASP A 80 29.54 7.47 -13.71
CA ASP A 80 29.58 8.82 -14.31
C ASP A 80 30.18 9.77 -13.28
#